data_AF-A0A1E7ILH3-F1
#
_entry.id   AF-A0A1E7ILH3-F1
#
_cell.length_a   1.000
_cell.length_b   1.000
_cell.length_c   1.000
_cell.angle_alpha   90.00
_cell.angle_beta   90.00
_cell.angle_gamma   90.00
#
_symmetry.space_group_name_H-M   'P 1'
#
loop_
_entity.id
_entity.type
_entity.pdbx_description
1 polymer ?
#
loop_
_entity_poly.entity_id
_entity_poly.type
_entity_poly.pdbx_seq_one_letter_code
_entity_poly.pdbx_strand_id
1 'polypeptide(L)' 'MTSVERRNYTIINASRRKRIAKGSGTAVQDVNRLLKNYATMNKMLKKMRKSNFKQFPKELFPF' A
#
# COMPACT_ATOMS: atom_id res chain seq x y z
N MET A 1 3.95 8.44 11.92
CA MET A 1 2.61 7.91 11.60
C MET A 1 2.04 7.23 12.84
N THR A 2 0.75 7.40 13.10
CA THR A 2 0.04 6.68 14.18
C THR A 2 -0.45 5.30 13.71
N SER A 3 -0.78 4.42 14.65
CA SER A 3 -1.30 3.08 14.34
C SER A 3 -2.62 3.10 13.55
N VAL A 4 -3.45 4.13 13.74
CA VAL A 4 -4.69 4.33 12.97
C VAL A 4 -4.39 4.69 11.51
N GLU A 5 -3.41 5.57 11.28
CA GLU A 5 -2.99 5.98 9.94
C GLU A 5 -2.33 4.85 9.15
N ARG A 6 -1.58 3.96 9.82
CA ARG A 6 -0.98 2.79 9.15
C ARG A 6 -2.04 1.78 8.69
N ARG A 7 -3.09 1.58 9.50
CA ARG A 7 -4.20 0.67 9.16
C ARG A 7 -5.08 1.25 8.05
N ASN A 8 -5.28 2.57 8.05
CA ASN A 8 -6.08 3.24 7.05
C ASN A 8 -5.34 4.43 6.42
N TYR A 9 -4.79 4.22 5.24
CA TYR A 9 -4.06 5.25 4.50
C TYR A 9 -4.95 6.40 3.98
N THR A 10 -6.27 6.22 3.88
CA THR A 10 -7.18 7.23 3.30
C THR A 10 -7.38 8.45 4.20
N ILE A 11 -7.17 8.29 5.51
CA ILE A 11 -7.31 9.40 6.48
C ILE A 11 -6.12 10.36 6.46
N ILE A 12 -5.03 10.02 5.75
CA ILE A 12 -3.78 10.79 5.73
C ILE A 12 -3.93 12.02 4.80
N ASN A 13 -4.52 13.07 5.35
CA ASN A 13 -4.67 14.37 4.71
C ASN A 13 -3.36 15.21 4.71
N ALA A 14 -3.41 16.42 4.15
CA ALA A 14 -2.25 17.31 4.00
C ALA A 14 -1.56 17.64 5.35
N SER A 15 -2.34 17.92 6.39
CA SER A 15 -1.82 18.21 7.73
C SER A 15 -1.06 17.01 8.31
N ARG A 16 -1.66 15.81 8.22
CA ARG A 16 -1.00 14.56 8.66
C ARG A 16 0.27 14.26 7.88
N ARG A 17 0.28 14.50 6.56
CA ARG A 17 1.49 14.36 5.73
C ARG A 17 2.61 15.28 6.17
N LYS A 18 2.30 16.55 6.47
CA LYS A 18 3.28 17.52 7.00
C LYS A 18 3.85 17.06 8.35
N ARG A 19 3.00 16.57 9.26
CA ARG A 19 3.44 16.01 10.55
C ARG A 19 4.31 14.77 10.38
N ILE A 20 3.97 13.88 9.45
CA ILE A 20 4.78 12.68 9.14
C ILE A 20 6.15 13.09 8.61
N ALA A 21 6.17 13.92 7.57
CA ALA A 21 7.39 14.46 6.96
C ALA A 21 8.31 15.11 7.99
N LYS A 22 7.76 16.01 8.83
CA LYS A 22 8.50 16.66 9.92
C LYS A 22 9.04 15.65 10.93
N GLY A 23 8.26 14.65 11.32
CA GLY A 23 8.66 13.64 12.30
C GLY A 23 9.66 12.61 11.78
N SER A 24 9.72 12.39 10.47
CA SER A 24 10.67 11.46 9.83
C SER A 24 11.87 12.14 9.18
N GLY A 25 11.95 13.48 9.18
CA GLY A 25 13.02 14.22 8.52
C GLY A 25 13.00 14.11 6.99
N THR A 26 11.83 13.85 6.39
CA THR A 26 11.68 13.68 4.92
C THR A 26 10.81 14.77 4.33
N ALA A 27 10.80 14.91 2.99
CA ALA A 27 9.93 15.86 2.32
C ALA A 27 8.48 15.35 2.28
N VAL A 28 7.51 16.29 2.22
CA VAL A 28 6.09 15.95 2.04
C VAL A 28 5.86 15.19 0.72
N GLN A 29 6.70 15.46 -0.29
CA GLN A 29 6.67 14.79 -1.59
C GLN A 29 7.03 13.30 -1.47
N ASP A 30 8.01 12.95 -0.63
CA ASP A 30 8.40 11.56 -0.38
C ASP A 30 7.27 10.79 0.30
N VAL A 31 6.61 11.42 1.27
CA VAL A 31 5.43 10.85 1.93
C VAL A 31 4.30 10.61 0.92
N ASN A 32 4.08 11.55 -0.01
CA ASN A 32 3.10 11.36 -1.09
C ASN A 32 3.45 10.18 -1.99
N ARG A 33 4.72 10.05 -2.39
CA ARG A 33 5.20 8.96 -3.24
C ARG A 33 5.02 7.61 -2.54
N LEU A 34 5.36 7.53 -1.26
CA LEU A 34 5.17 6.34 -0.44
C LEU A 34 3.69 5.91 -0.40
N LEU A 35 2.78 6.85 -0.12
CA LEU A 35 1.35 6.56 -0.07
C LEU A 35 0.79 6.09 -1.42
N LYS A 36 1.25 6.68 -2.53
CA LYS A 36 0.88 6.25 -3.88
C LYS A 36 1.36 4.82 -4.16
N ASN A 37 2.63 4.52 -3.87
CA ASN A 37 3.18 3.19 -4.07
C ASN A 37 2.41 2.14 -3.26
N TYR A 38 2.12 2.44 -2.00
CA TYR A 38 1.31 1.59 -1.15
C TYR A 38 -0.10 1.37 -1.71
N ALA A 39 -0.77 2.43 -2.19
CA ALA A 39 -2.10 2.31 -2.78
C ALA A 39 -2.09 1.44 -4.05
N THR A 40 -1.07 1.57 -4.90
CA THR A 40 -0.89 0.73 -6.09
C THR A 40 -0.68 -0.73 -5.72
N MET A 41 0.23 -1.02 -4.79
CA MET A 41 0.50 -2.38 -4.31
C MET A 41 -0.74 -2.99 -3.66
N ASN A 42 -1.46 -2.25 -2.82
CA ASN A 42 -2.70 -2.71 -2.19
C ASN A 42 -3.79 -3.00 -3.24
N LYS A 43 -3.91 -2.17 -4.28
CA LYS A 43 -4.82 -2.43 -5.41
C LYS A 43 -4.43 -3.70 -6.17
N MET A 44 -3.14 -3.91 -6.41
CA MET A 44 -2.63 -5.12 -7.06
C MET A 44 -2.89 -6.37 -6.21
N LEU A 45 -2.59 -6.34 -4.91
CA LEU A 45 -2.88 -7.43 -3.96
C LEU A 45 -4.38 -7.74 -3.91
N LYS A 46 -5.24 -6.72 -3.87
CA LYS A 46 -6.70 -6.91 -3.94
C LYS A 46 -7.15 -7.54 -5.26
N LYS A 47 -6.59 -7.11 -6.39
CA LYS A 47 -6.87 -7.71 -7.70
C LYS A 47 -6.39 -9.16 -7.74
N MET A 48 -5.21 -9.47 -7.23
CA MET A 48 -4.66 -10.82 -7.15
C MET A 48 -5.49 -11.72 -6.21
N ARG A 49 -6.02 -11.19 -5.12
CA ARG A 49 -6.93 -11.95 -4.25
C ARG A 49 -8.31 -12.16 -4.89
N LYS A 50 -8.76 -11.23 -5.73
CA LYS A 50 -10.06 -11.30 -6.43
C LYS A 50 -10.00 -12.19 -7.68
N SER A 51 -8.91 -12.12 -8.45
CA SER A 51 -8.56 -13.12 -9.45
C SER A 51 -8.07 -14.33 -8.70
N ASN A 52 -8.99 -15.19 -8.27
CA ASN A 52 -8.63 -16.47 -7.67
C ASN A 52 -7.51 -17.09 -8.50
N PHE A 53 -6.34 -17.29 -7.89
CA PHE A 53 -5.28 -18.18 -8.35
C PHE A 53 -5.77 -19.65 -8.37
N LYS A 54 -7.06 -19.88 -8.69
CA LYS A 54 -7.75 -21.15 -8.91
C LYS A 54 -7.43 -21.75 -10.29
N GLN A 55 -6.68 -21.02 -11.13
CA GLN A 55 -6.26 -21.45 -12.46
C GLN A 55 -4.74 -21.41 -12.61
N PHE A 56 -3.98 -21.77 -11.57
CA PHE A 56 -2.75 -22.50 -11.88
C PHE A 56 -3.22 -23.91 -12.25
N PRO A 57 -3.19 -24.30 -13.54
CA PRO A 57 -3.51 -25.67 -13.90
C PRO A 57 -2.58 -26.55 -13.09
N LYS A 58 -3.16 -27.50 -12.36
CA LYS A 58 -2.44 -28.55 -11.61
C LYS A 58 -1.59 -29.46 -12.52
N GLU A 59 -1.39 -29.09 -13.78
CA GLU A 59 -0.59 -29.79 -14.80
C GLU A 59 0.87 -29.33 -14.84
N LEU A 60 1.25 -28.26 -14.12
CA LEU A 60 2.62 -27.72 -14.13
C LEU A 60 3.57 -28.31 -13.07
N PHE A 61 3.14 -29.35 -12.35
CA PHE A 61 4.02 -30.15 -11.48
C PHE A 61 3.80 -31.64 -11.75
N PRO A 62 4.44 -32.20 -12.78
CA PRO A 62 4.49 -33.64 -12.96
C PRO A 62 5.45 -34.22 -11.91
N PHE A 63 4.90 -34.65 -10.78
CA PHE A 63 5.49 -35.66 -9.90
C PHE A 63 4.41 -36.67 -9.54
#